data_AF-A0A536SJ34-F1
#
_entry.id   AF-A0A536SJ34-F1
#
_cell.length_a   1.000
_cell.length_b   1.000
_cell.length_c   1.000
_cell.angle_alpha   90.00
_cell.angle_beta   90.00
_cell.angle_gamma   90.00
#
_symmetry.space_group_name_H-M   'P 1'
#
loop_
_entity.id
_entity.type
_entity.pdbx_description
1 polymer ?
#
loop_
_entity_poly.entity_id
_entity_poly.type
_entity_poly.pdbx_seq_one_letter_code
_entity_poly.pdbx_strand_id
1 'polypeptide(L)' 'MAHALLDSETGYAAVIHAGRHQLTADEPSLRGGTDTGPAPYELLLS' A
#
# COMPACT_ATOMS: atom_id res chain seq x y z
N MET A 1 6.97 -9.33 -18.83
CA MET A 1 5.80 -9.39 -17.94
C MET A 1 6.02 -8.38 -16.83
N ALA A 2 5.12 -7.42 -16.64
CA ALA A 2 5.19 -6.52 -15.48
C ALA A 2 4.57 -7.25 -14.28
N HIS A 3 5.36 -7.48 -13.24
CA HIS A 3 4.88 -7.97 -11.96
C HIS A 3 5.12 -6.87 -10.93
N ALA A 4 4.20 -6.73 -9.97
CA ALA A 4 4.42 -5.89 -8.81
C ALA A 4 4.95 -6.77 -7.67
N LEU A 5 5.90 -6.25 -6.91
CA LEU A 5 6.33 -6.85 -5.65
C LEU A 5 5.69 -6.08 -4.50
N LEU A 6 5.37 -6.79 -3.41
CA LEU A 6 4.73 -6.25 -2.22
C LEU A 6 5.60 -6.57 -1.02
N ASP A 7 6.00 -5.54 -0.29
CA ASP A 7 6.58 -5.68 1.05
C ASP A 7 5.49 -5.30 2.07
N SER A 8 5.25 -6.19 3.04
CA SER A 8 4.27 -5.97 4.11
C SER A 8 4.96 -5.47 5.36
N GLU A 9 4.37 -4.44 5.96
CA GLU A 9 4.87 -3.78 7.16
C GLU A 9 3.90 -4.02 8.34
N THR A 10 4.03 -3.24 9.41
CA THR A 10 3.16 -3.35 10.58
C THR A 10 1.72 -2.96 10.24
N GLY A 11 0.74 -3.71 10.76
CA GLY A 11 -0.68 -3.48 10.46
C GLY A 11 -1.00 -3.88 9.02
N TYR A 12 -1.60 -2.95 8.27
CA TYR A 12 -1.91 -3.13 6.84
C TYR A 12 -1.05 -2.25 5.93
N ALA A 13 0.02 -1.67 6.46
CA ALA A 13 0.96 -0.90 5.66
C ALA A 13 1.68 -1.80 4.66
N ALA A 14 1.77 -1.32 3.42
CA ALA A 14 2.41 -2.03 2.33
C ALA A 14 3.20 -1.08 1.43
N VAL A 15 4.35 -1.57 0.95
CA VAL A 15 5.14 -0.93 -0.10
C VAL A 15 5.01 -1.77 -1.38
N ILE A 16 4.55 -1.14 -2.45
CA ILE A 16 4.34 -1.77 -3.75
C ILE A 16 5.41 -1.28 -4.71
N HIS A 17 6.19 -2.21 -5.25
CA HIS A 17 7.20 -1.93 -6.26
C HIS A 17 6.66 -2.29 -7.65
N ALA A 18 6.40 -1.26 -8.46
CA ALA A 18 5.93 -1.38 -9.84
C ALA A 18 7.04 -0.93 -10.80
N GLY A 19 7.98 -1.83 -11.11
CA GLY A 19 9.17 -1.50 -11.89
C GLY A 19 10.08 -0.53 -11.12
N ARG A 20 10.18 0.72 -11.60
CA ARG A 20 10.96 1.79 -10.94
C ARG A 20 10.14 2.68 -10.00
N HIS A 21 8.84 2.38 -9.87
CA HIS A 21 7.91 3.17 -9.08
C HIS A 21 7.66 2.49 -7.75
N GLN A 22 7.62 3.29 -6.69
CA GLN A 22 7.25 2.85 -5.35
C GLN A 22 5.93 3.54 -4.98
N LEU A 23 4.96 2.75 -4.55
CA LEU A 23 3.68 3.22 -4.03
C LEU A 23 3.53 2.71 -2.59
N THR A 24 2.84 3.47 -1.75
CA THR A 24 2.46 3.04 -0.40
C THR A 24 0.95 2.89 -0.32
N ALA A 25 0.49 1.89 0.43
CA ALA A 25 -0.91 1.72 0.77
C ALA A 25 -1.02 1.30 2.23
N ASP A 26 -1.97 1.85 2.97
CA ASP A 26 -2.20 1.50 4.36
C ASP A 26 -3.64 1.84 4.76
N GLU A 27 -4.29 0.95 5.48
CA GLU A 27 -5.64 1.24 5.99
C GLU A 27 -5.56 2.26 7.14
N PRO A 28 -6.63 3.04 7.38
CA PRO A 28 -6.71 3.89 8.56
C PRO A 28 -6.63 3.06 9.85
N SER A 29 -6.17 3.68 10.94
CA SER A 29 -6.09 3.05 12.26
C SER A 29 -7.42 2.47 12.76
N LEU A 30 -8.55 3.11 12.44
CA LEU A 30 -9.90 2.60 12.75
C LEU A 30 -10.22 1.24 12.11
N ARG A 31 -9.50 0.88 11.03
CA ARG A 31 -9.62 -0.40 10.32
C ARG A 31 -8.44 -1.34 10.55
N GLY A 32 -7.55 -1.01 11.50
CA GLY A 32 -6.43 -1.87 11.90
C GLY A 32 -5.13 -1.64 11.14
N GLY A 33 -5.06 -0.61 10.27
CA GLY A 33 -3.81 -0.20 9.66
C GLY A 33 -3.07 0.84 10.50
N THR A 34 -2.05 1.48 9.91
CA THR A 34 -1.21 2.47 10.59
C THR A 34 -1.35 3.90 10.05
N ASP A 35 -2.26 4.11 9.09
CA ASP A 35 -2.55 5.43 8.50
C ASP A 35 -1.30 6.13 7.91
N THR A 36 -0.40 5.34 7.29
CA THR A 36 0.88 5.81 6.71
C THR A 36 0.84 6.04 5.19
N GLY A 37 -0.33 5.86 4.57
CA GLY A 37 -0.56 6.03 3.14
C GLY A 37 -2.06 5.98 2.81
N PRO A 38 -2.45 6.14 1.53
CA PRO A 38 -3.85 5.96 1.12
C PRO A 38 -4.32 4.53 1.39
N ALA A 39 -5.60 4.35 1.68
CA ALA A 39 -6.16 3.00 1.75
C ALA A 39 -5.98 2.29 0.40
N PRO A 40 -5.81 0.95 0.35
CA PRO A 40 -5.59 0.21 -0.89
C PRO A 40 -6.62 0.51 -1.99
N TYR A 41 -7.89 0.69 -1.62
CA TYR A 41 -8.93 1.03 -2.58
C TYR A 41 -8.92 2.52 -3.00
N GLU A 42 -8.43 3.43 -2.16
CA GLU A 42 -8.22 4.82 -2.56
C GLU A 42 -7.09 4.91 -3.58
N LEU A 43 -5.99 4.18 -3.36
CA LEU A 43 -4.88 4.07 -4.31
C LEU A 43 -5.32 3.46 -5.65
N LEU A 44 -6.26 2.51 -5.64
CA LEU A 44 -6.79 1.90 -6.88
C LEU A 44 -7.64 2.87 -7.70
N LEU A 45 -8.29 3.83 -7.03
CA LEU A 45 -9.25 4.76 -7.66
C LEU A 45 -8.64 6.13 -8.00
N SER A 46 -7.35 6.35 -7.71
CA SER A 46 -6.62 7.59 -7.97
C SER A 46 -6.17 7.76 -9.42
#